data_AF-A0A174LEG0-F1
#
_entry.id   AF-A0A174LEG0-F1
#
_cell.length_a   1.000
_cell.length_b   1.000
_cell.length_c   1.000
_cell.angle_alpha   90.00
_cell.angle_beta   90.00
_cell.angle_gamma   90.00
#
_symmetry.space_group_name_H-M   'P 1'
#
loop_
_entity.id
_entity.type
_entity.pdbx_description
1 polymer ?
#
loop_
_entity_poly.entity_id
_entity_poly.type
_entity_poly.pdbx_seq_one_letter_code
_entity_poly.pdbx_strand_id
1 'polypeptide(L)'
;MKDLLIVSHCILNHAAKVEQDEAELAGEYKIREELLQLVLKKDVQLFQMPCPEFIMYGSQRWGHVKNQFQHPFYIEQCRQILEPVLFQLQEYAQHVEKFRILGIVSVEGSPNCGYHLTCEGEWKGEIGTDEKRIQDIQKSLKMTEKPGVYMEVLEEELRKKNMKIPIMTMQEALQLLKN
;
A
#
# COMPACT_ATOMS: atom_id res chain seq x y z
N MET A 1 23.62 -13.30 -5.67
CA MET A 1 22.15 -13.14 -5.72
C MET A 1 21.81 -11.88 -4.96
N LYS A 2 21.04 -10.97 -5.52
CA LYS A 2 20.49 -9.81 -4.82
C LYS A 2 19.02 -10.05 -4.53
N ASP A 3 18.65 -9.98 -3.28
CA ASP A 3 17.26 -10.10 -2.84
C ASP A 3 16.59 -8.73 -2.90
N LEU A 4 15.38 -8.66 -3.45
CA LEU A 4 14.60 -7.44 -3.56
C LEU A 4 13.30 -7.56 -2.77
N LEU A 5 13.02 -6.54 -1.98
CA LEU A 5 11.74 -6.33 -1.33
C LEU A 5 11.09 -5.07 -1.88
N ILE A 6 9.91 -5.23 -2.47
CA ILE A 6 9.15 -4.13 -3.04
C ILE A 6 8.27 -3.60 -1.93
N VAL A 7 8.21 -2.29 -1.73
CA VAL A 7 7.52 -1.71 -0.57
C VAL A 7 6.56 -0.62 -0.98
N SER A 8 5.39 -0.59 -0.33
CA SER A 8 4.49 0.56 -0.40
C SER A 8 5.21 1.85 0.02
N HIS A 9 4.89 2.96 -0.64
CA HIS A 9 5.65 4.21 -0.53
C HIS A 9 5.90 4.66 0.92
N CYS A 10 4.86 4.65 1.76
CA CYS A 10 4.92 5.16 3.12
C CYS A 10 5.80 4.33 4.07
N ILE A 11 6.19 3.11 3.68
CA ILE A 11 7.16 2.30 4.44
C ILE A 11 8.53 2.99 4.42
N LEU A 12 8.94 3.63 3.32
CA LEU A 12 10.20 4.38 3.30
C LEU A 12 10.01 5.87 3.55
N ASN A 13 8.86 6.43 3.14
CA ASN A 13 8.57 7.86 3.25
C ASN A 13 7.26 8.09 4.01
N HIS A 14 7.34 8.10 5.34
CA HIS A 14 6.17 8.29 6.20
C HIS A 14 5.42 9.61 5.91
N ALA A 15 6.13 10.66 5.48
CA ALA A 15 5.56 11.96 5.15
C ALA A 15 4.56 11.94 3.96
N ALA A 16 4.44 10.82 3.24
CA ALA A 16 3.42 10.65 2.22
C ALA A 16 2.06 10.18 2.75
N LYS A 17 1.98 9.75 4.03
CA LYS A 17 0.70 9.34 4.63
C LYS A 17 -0.22 10.53 4.79
N VAL A 18 -1.51 10.21 4.86
CA VAL A 18 -2.53 11.19 5.24
C VAL A 18 -2.27 11.61 6.68
N GLU A 19 -2.52 12.88 6.97
CA GLU A 19 -2.42 13.41 8.32
C GLU A 19 -3.39 12.68 9.25
N GLN A 20 -2.89 12.19 10.38
CA GLN A 20 -3.64 11.50 11.43
C GLN A 20 -2.90 11.62 12.76
N ASP A 21 -3.53 11.18 13.84
CA ASP A 21 -2.88 11.19 15.15
C ASP A 21 -1.69 10.20 15.16
N GLU A 22 -0.49 10.75 15.34
CA GLU A 22 0.77 10.00 15.42
C GLU A 22 0.76 8.94 16.53
N ALA A 23 -0.03 9.14 17.60
CA ALA A 23 -0.17 8.17 18.68
C ALA A 23 -0.81 6.86 18.20
N GLU A 24 -1.72 6.91 17.22
CA GLU A 24 -2.38 5.74 16.65
C GLU A 24 -1.43 4.91 15.76
N LEU A 25 -0.32 5.50 15.32
CA LEU A 25 0.64 4.87 14.41
C LEU A 25 1.84 4.21 15.11
N ALA A 26 1.96 4.35 16.43
CA ALA A 26 3.12 3.86 17.18
C ALA A 26 3.39 2.35 16.96
N GLY A 27 2.33 1.53 16.89
CA GLY A 27 2.45 0.10 16.62
C GLY A 27 2.98 -0.20 15.22
N GLU A 28 2.50 0.53 14.21
CA GLU A 28 2.97 0.40 12.83
C GLU A 28 4.44 0.82 12.70
N TYR A 29 4.83 1.93 13.35
CA TYR A 29 6.20 2.45 13.32
C TYR A 29 7.21 1.49 13.88
N LYS A 30 6.88 0.81 14.98
CA LYS A 30 7.75 -0.20 15.56
C LYS A 30 8.03 -1.33 14.57
N ILE A 31 6.99 -1.82 13.88
CA ILE A 31 7.11 -2.93 12.93
C ILE A 31 7.87 -2.48 11.69
N ARG A 32 7.59 -1.27 11.20
CA ARG A 32 8.33 -0.62 10.12
C ARG A 32 9.82 -0.51 10.46
N GLU A 33 10.16 -0.02 11.65
CA GLU A 33 11.55 0.14 12.10
C GLU A 33 12.26 -1.22 12.15
N GLU A 34 11.66 -2.22 12.80
CA GLU A 34 12.21 -3.58 12.86
C GLU A 34 12.45 -4.16 11.46
N LEU A 35 11.50 -3.98 10.54
CA LEU A 35 11.61 -4.43 9.16
C LEU A 35 12.79 -3.77 8.44
N LEU A 36 12.91 -2.44 8.53
CA LEU A 36 13.97 -1.70 7.84
C LEU A 36 15.35 -2.01 8.40
N GLN A 37 15.48 -2.16 9.72
CA GLN A 37 16.73 -2.61 10.34
C GLN A 37 17.15 -3.99 9.83
N LEU A 38 16.19 -4.91 9.69
CA LEU A 38 16.46 -6.27 9.22
C LEU A 38 16.80 -6.32 7.74
N VAL A 39 16.12 -5.53 6.91
CA VAL A 39 16.44 -5.33 5.48
C VAL A 39 17.89 -4.90 5.32
N LEU A 40 18.33 -3.88 6.07
CA LEU A 40 19.71 -3.39 6.04
C LEU A 40 20.70 -4.47 6.52
N LYS A 41 20.39 -5.14 7.65
CA LYS A 41 21.25 -6.19 8.20
C LYS A 41 21.44 -7.37 7.25
N LYS A 42 20.43 -7.68 6.42
CA LYS A 42 20.45 -8.79 5.46
C LYS A 42 20.86 -8.37 4.04
N ASP A 43 21.25 -7.10 3.82
CA ASP A 43 21.59 -6.54 2.50
C ASP A 43 20.48 -6.77 1.45
N VAL A 44 19.22 -6.66 1.89
CA VAL A 44 18.06 -6.75 1.00
C VAL A 44 17.87 -5.40 0.32
N GLN A 45 17.73 -5.43 -1.00
CA GLN A 45 17.51 -4.24 -1.81
C GLN A 45 16.05 -3.82 -1.73
N LEU A 46 15.80 -2.52 -1.69
CA LEU A 46 14.45 -1.96 -1.60
C LEU A 46 14.02 -1.34 -2.93
N PHE A 47 12.82 -1.69 -3.38
CA PHE A 47 12.16 -1.00 -4.50
C PHE A 47 10.87 -0.35 -4.01
N GLN A 48 10.86 0.98 -3.94
CA GLN A 48 9.71 1.75 -3.47
C GLN A 48 8.67 1.93 -4.57
N MET A 49 7.44 1.49 -4.33
CA MET A 49 6.31 1.79 -5.21
C MET A 49 5.84 3.24 -5.03
N PRO A 50 5.31 3.87 -6.09
CA PRO A 50 4.62 5.15 -5.98
C PRO A 50 3.35 5.03 -5.12
N CYS A 51 2.95 6.14 -4.49
CA CYS A 51 1.70 6.25 -3.74
C CYS A 51 0.67 6.99 -4.60
N PRO A 52 -0.38 6.30 -5.10
CA PRO A 52 -1.41 6.94 -5.90
C PRO A 52 -2.09 8.11 -5.16
N GLU A 53 -2.37 7.94 -3.87
CA GLU A 53 -3.03 8.96 -3.07
C GLU A 53 -2.18 10.23 -2.95
N PHE A 54 -0.86 10.09 -2.77
CA PHE A 54 0.06 11.24 -2.73
C PHE A 54 0.20 11.90 -4.10
N ILE A 55 0.32 11.10 -5.17
CA ILE A 55 0.47 11.61 -6.53
C ILE A 55 -0.76 12.39 -6.98
N MET A 56 -1.96 11.89 -6.67
CA MET A 56 -3.21 12.48 -7.16
C MET A 56 -3.76 13.57 -6.24
N TYR A 57 -3.59 13.46 -4.91
CA TYR A 57 -4.21 14.38 -3.95
C TYR A 57 -3.22 15.22 -3.14
N GLY A 58 -1.92 14.93 -3.24
CA GLY A 58 -0.88 15.62 -2.48
C GLY A 58 -0.85 15.25 -0.99
N SER A 59 -0.04 15.99 -0.23
CA SER A 59 0.16 15.76 1.21
C SER A 59 -0.99 16.28 2.07
N GLN A 60 -1.66 17.37 1.67
CA GLN A 60 -2.74 18.01 2.43
C GLN A 60 -4.12 17.39 2.16
N ARG A 61 -4.16 16.11 1.76
CA ARG A 61 -5.39 15.40 1.41
C ARG A 61 -6.15 14.98 2.66
N TRP A 62 -7.46 14.79 2.51
CA TRP A 62 -8.29 14.18 3.53
C TRP A 62 -8.14 12.66 3.53
N GLY A 63 -8.50 12.02 4.65
CA GLY A 63 -8.66 10.57 4.71
C GLY A 63 -9.73 10.11 3.74
N HIS A 64 -9.44 9.03 3.01
CA HIS A 64 -10.36 8.39 2.08
C HIS A 64 -10.66 6.96 2.52
N VAL A 65 -11.75 6.39 2.00
CA VAL A 65 -12.08 4.97 2.13
C VAL A 65 -12.01 4.28 0.77
N LYS A 66 -11.88 2.95 0.78
CA LYS A 66 -11.79 2.13 -0.43
C LYS A 66 -12.88 2.45 -1.45
N ASN A 67 -14.13 2.60 -1.02
CA ASN A 67 -15.27 2.85 -1.91
C ASN A 67 -15.11 4.12 -2.76
N GLN A 68 -14.39 5.14 -2.28
CA GLN A 68 -14.14 6.37 -3.05
C GLN A 68 -13.11 6.17 -4.17
N PHE A 69 -12.29 5.13 -4.09
CA PHE A 69 -11.28 4.79 -5.09
C PHE A 69 -11.78 3.73 -6.09
N GLN A 70 -12.93 3.11 -5.83
CA GLN A 70 -13.53 2.09 -6.69
C GLN A 70 -14.34 2.69 -7.86
N HIS A 71 -13.68 3.53 -8.67
CA HIS A 71 -14.27 4.04 -9.90
C HIS A 71 -13.29 3.92 -11.08
N PRO A 72 -13.79 3.87 -12.33
CA PRO A 72 -12.96 3.58 -13.49
C PRO A 72 -11.76 4.52 -13.66
N PHE A 73 -11.94 5.82 -13.43
CA PHE A 73 -10.85 6.79 -13.57
C PHE A 73 -9.71 6.53 -12.58
N TYR A 74 -10.00 6.24 -11.31
CA TYR A 74 -8.96 6.01 -10.30
C TYR A 74 -8.24 4.69 -10.56
N ILE A 75 -8.99 3.63 -10.88
CA ILE A 75 -8.42 2.33 -11.24
C ILE A 75 -7.47 2.45 -12.44
N GLU A 76 -7.84 3.23 -13.45
CA GLU A 76 -6.98 3.46 -14.61
C GLU A 76 -5.74 4.28 -14.28
N GLN A 77 -5.86 5.30 -13.42
CA GLN A 77 -4.69 6.04 -12.91
C GLN A 77 -3.75 5.12 -12.12
N CYS A 78 -4.28 4.22 -11.30
CA CYS A 78 -3.48 3.20 -10.63
C CYS A 78 -2.70 2.32 -11.61
N ARG A 79 -3.32 1.89 -12.72
CA ARG A 79 -2.61 1.11 -13.77
C ARG A 79 -1.49 1.91 -14.41
N GLN A 80 -1.73 3.16 -14.77
CA GLN A 80 -0.72 4.05 -15.37
C GLN A 80 0.47 4.27 -14.41
N ILE A 81 0.18 4.49 -13.13
CA ILE A 81 1.20 4.65 -12.09
C ILE A 81 1.99 3.35 -11.87
N LEU A 82 1.34 2.18 -11.98
CA LEU A 82 1.98 0.87 -11.82
C LEU A 82 2.82 0.43 -13.01
N GLU A 83 2.53 0.88 -14.22
CA GLU A 83 3.18 0.38 -15.43
C GLU A 83 4.72 0.42 -15.35
N PRO A 84 5.37 1.54 -14.95
CA PRO A 84 6.82 1.58 -14.80
C PRO A 84 7.35 0.64 -13.70
N VAL A 85 6.55 0.38 -12.65
CA VAL A 85 6.88 -0.58 -11.60
C VAL A 85 6.87 -1.99 -12.19
N LEU A 86 5.81 -2.34 -12.90
CA LEU A 86 5.65 -3.66 -13.51
C LEU A 86 6.77 -3.95 -14.52
N PHE A 87 7.19 -2.98 -15.33
CA PHE A 87 8.32 -3.17 -16.23
C PHE A 87 9.64 -3.43 -15.50
N GLN A 88 9.90 -2.75 -14.38
CA GLN A 88 11.08 -3.03 -13.56
C GLN A 88 11.00 -4.43 -12.92
N LEU A 89 9.82 -4.84 -12.43
CA LEU A 89 9.64 -6.21 -11.91
C LEU A 89 9.84 -7.27 -12.99
N GLN A 90 9.36 -7.02 -14.21
CA GLN A 90 9.59 -7.91 -15.35
C GLN A 90 11.08 -8.01 -15.69
N GLU A 91 11.81 -6.90 -15.69
CA GLU A 91 13.26 -6.89 -15.92
C GLU A 91 13.99 -7.73 -14.87
N TYR A 92 13.72 -7.53 -13.57
CA TYR A 92 14.31 -8.35 -12.52
C TYR A 92 13.95 -9.84 -12.66
N ALA A 93 12.70 -10.14 -13.04
CA ALA A 93 12.23 -11.50 -13.24
C ALA A 93 12.84 -12.21 -14.46
N GLN A 94 13.43 -11.47 -15.42
CA GLN A 94 14.14 -12.06 -16.56
C GLN A 94 15.56 -12.53 -16.20
N HIS A 95 16.17 -11.96 -15.15
CA HIS A 95 17.54 -12.26 -14.73
C HIS A 95 17.58 -12.94 -13.36
N VAL A 96 16.86 -14.06 -13.25
CA VAL A 96 16.72 -14.84 -12.00
C VAL A 96 18.04 -15.43 -11.49
N GLU A 97 19.09 -15.47 -12.32
CA GLU A 97 20.44 -15.85 -11.90
C GLU A 97 21.14 -14.77 -11.06
N LYS A 98 20.65 -13.52 -11.13
CA LYS A 98 21.18 -12.36 -10.41
C LYS A 98 20.24 -11.85 -9.32
N PHE A 99 18.94 -11.90 -9.56
CA PHE A 99 17.93 -11.27 -8.73
C PHE A 99 16.88 -12.25 -8.22
N ARG A 100 16.44 -12.03 -6.99
CA ARG A 100 15.31 -12.73 -6.38
C ARG A 100 14.35 -11.72 -5.79
N ILE A 101 13.14 -11.65 -6.35
CA ILE A 101 12.06 -10.83 -5.78
C ILE A 101 11.44 -11.63 -4.62
N LEU A 102 11.57 -11.13 -3.40
CA LEU A 102 11.03 -11.76 -2.20
C LEU A 102 9.52 -11.55 -2.07
N GLY A 103 9.03 -10.37 -2.45
CA GLY A 103 7.62 -10.02 -2.36
C GLY A 103 7.38 -8.52 -2.37
N ILE A 104 6.09 -8.16 -2.26
CA ILE A 104 5.58 -6.79 -2.22
C ILE A 104 4.94 -6.55 -0.86
N VAL A 105 5.33 -5.48 -0.17
CA VAL A 105 4.89 -5.19 1.19
C VAL A 105 3.76 -4.16 1.19
N SER A 106 2.60 -4.59 1.69
CA SER A 106 1.37 -3.82 1.88
C SER A 106 1.41 -2.99 3.16
N VAL A 107 0.41 -2.10 3.31
CA VAL A 107 0.17 -1.33 4.55
C VAL A 107 -1.27 -1.54 4.96
N GLU A 108 -1.47 -2.40 5.96
CA GLU A 108 -2.79 -2.83 6.40
C GLU A 108 -3.66 -1.67 6.89
N GLY A 109 -4.95 -1.77 6.58
CA GLY A 109 -5.94 -0.75 6.88
C GLY A 109 -5.98 0.42 5.90
N SER A 110 -4.98 0.56 5.01
CA SER A 110 -5.04 1.55 3.94
C SER A 110 -6.19 1.25 2.96
N PRO A 111 -6.95 2.28 2.52
CA PRO A 111 -7.97 2.14 1.47
C PRO A 111 -7.38 1.71 0.11
N ASN A 112 -6.07 1.87 -0.04
CA ASN A 112 -5.37 1.70 -1.31
C ASN A 112 -4.29 0.62 -1.25
N CYS A 113 -3.40 0.69 -0.26
CA CYS A 113 -2.24 -0.21 -0.11
C CYS A 113 -2.46 -1.34 0.89
N GLY A 114 -3.64 -1.49 1.49
CA GLY A 114 -3.97 -2.65 2.35
C GLY A 114 -4.10 -3.91 1.51
N TYR A 115 -3.80 -5.08 2.07
CA TYR A 115 -3.92 -6.35 1.34
C TYR A 115 -4.88 -7.33 2.02
N HIS A 116 -4.77 -7.53 3.33
CA HIS A 116 -5.74 -8.36 4.07
C HIS A 116 -6.82 -7.52 4.74
N LEU A 117 -6.56 -6.23 4.98
CA LEU A 117 -7.44 -5.32 5.67
C LEU A 117 -7.45 -3.94 5.00
N THR A 118 -8.64 -3.38 4.84
CA THR A 118 -8.88 -2.04 4.29
C THR A 118 -10.07 -1.37 4.97
N CYS A 119 -10.29 -0.07 4.74
CA CYS A 119 -11.42 0.67 5.29
C CYS A 119 -12.50 0.96 4.23
N GLU A 120 -13.77 0.74 4.59
CA GLU A 120 -14.96 1.01 3.75
C GLU A 120 -15.94 1.89 4.54
N GLY A 121 -16.82 2.60 3.84
CA GLY A 121 -17.88 3.41 4.47
C GLY A 121 -18.59 4.35 3.50
N GLU A 122 -19.69 4.96 3.94
CA GLU A 122 -20.43 5.99 3.20
C GLU A 122 -19.76 7.37 3.33
N TRP A 123 -18.42 7.40 3.20
CA TRP A 123 -17.59 8.58 3.34
C TRP A 123 -17.70 9.47 2.10
N LYS A 124 -18.77 10.28 2.05
CA LYS A 124 -19.10 11.18 0.94
C LYS A 124 -19.97 12.33 1.42
N GLY A 125 -19.91 13.45 0.70
CA GLY A 125 -20.70 14.64 1.01
C GLY A 125 -19.87 15.90 0.90
N GLU A 126 -20.41 16.99 1.42
CA GLU A 126 -19.74 18.29 1.51
C GLU A 126 -19.24 18.51 2.93
N ILE A 127 -18.19 19.32 3.09
CA ILE A 127 -17.78 19.83 4.40
C ILE A 127 -18.93 20.73 4.89
N GLY A 128 -19.74 20.20 5.81
CA GLY A 128 -20.96 20.84 6.27
C GLY A 128 -20.92 21.22 7.74
N THR A 129 -21.95 21.95 8.17
CA THR A 129 -22.22 22.25 9.58
C THR A 129 -23.28 21.33 10.19
N ASP A 130 -23.82 20.38 9.42
CA ASP A 130 -24.78 19.39 9.92
C ASP A 130 -24.04 18.28 10.69
N GLU A 131 -23.85 18.53 11.98
CA GLU A 131 -23.16 17.62 12.89
C GLU A 131 -23.77 16.22 12.90
N LYS A 132 -25.10 16.10 12.81
CA LYS A 132 -25.78 14.79 12.86
C LYS A 132 -25.43 13.98 11.62
N ARG A 133 -25.50 14.60 10.45
CA ARG A 133 -25.12 13.94 9.19
C ARG A 133 -23.65 13.52 9.19
N ILE A 134 -22.75 14.36 9.71
CA ILE A 134 -21.32 14.03 9.83
C ILE A 134 -21.12 12.82 10.75
N GLN A 135 -21.77 12.81 11.92
CA GLN A 135 -21.70 11.68 12.85
C GLN A 135 -22.23 10.39 12.20
N ASP A 136 -23.31 10.46 11.44
CA ASP A 136 -23.87 9.28 10.77
C ASP A 136 -22.95 8.75 9.67
N ILE A 137 -22.27 9.64 8.92
CA ILE A 137 -21.22 9.26 7.96
C ILE A 137 -20.04 8.60 8.70
N GLN A 138 -19.58 9.17 9.82
CA GLN A 138 -18.48 8.61 10.61
C GLN A 138 -18.82 7.21 11.16
N LYS A 139 -20.05 7.00 11.64
CA LYS A 139 -20.52 5.69 12.12
C LYS A 139 -20.55 4.61 11.04
N SER A 140 -20.54 4.99 9.76
CA SER A 140 -20.51 4.03 8.65
C SER A 140 -19.11 3.46 8.39
N LEU A 141 -18.06 4.11 8.90
CA LEU A 141 -16.67 3.69 8.71
C LEU A 141 -16.43 2.35 9.40
N LYS A 142 -15.82 1.42 8.66
CA LYS A 142 -15.47 0.10 9.18
C LYS A 142 -14.23 -0.46 8.50
N MET A 143 -13.50 -1.29 9.25
CA MET A 143 -12.47 -2.14 8.68
C MET A 143 -13.10 -3.37 8.03
N THR A 144 -12.54 -3.80 6.91
CA THR A 144 -13.03 -4.93 6.12
C THR A 144 -11.87 -5.78 5.63
N GLU A 145 -12.04 -7.10 5.66
CA GLU A 145 -11.02 -8.07 5.28
C GLU A 145 -10.93 -8.22 3.76
N LYS A 146 -10.44 -7.17 3.10
CA LYS A 146 -10.26 -7.09 1.65
C LYS A 146 -8.99 -6.29 1.33
N PRO A 147 -8.41 -6.45 0.12
CA PRO A 147 -7.35 -5.57 -0.33
C PRO A 147 -7.87 -4.15 -0.61
N GLY A 148 -7.00 -3.16 -0.51
CA GLY A 148 -7.23 -1.81 -1.02
C GLY A 148 -7.12 -1.77 -2.54
N VAL A 149 -7.63 -0.69 -3.16
CA VAL A 149 -7.80 -0.62 -4.62
C VAL A 149 -6.49 -0.78 -5.38
N TYR A 150 -5.40 -0.16 -4.92
CA TYR A 150 -4.11 -0.29 -5.60
C TYR A 150 -3.52 -1.69 -5.55
N MET A 151 -3.72 -2.41 -4.44
CA MET A 151 -3.30 -3.81 -4.31
C MET A 151 -4.16 -4.75 -5.17
N GLU A 152 -5.47 -4.50 -5.28
CA GLU A 152 -6.34 -5.25 -6.21
C GLU A 152 -5.86 -5.09 -7.67
N VAL A 153 -5.56 -3.85 -8.08
CA VAL A 153 -5.05 -3.57 -9.44
C VAL A 153 -3.69 -4.21 -9.65
N LEU A 154 -2.77 -4.08 -8.69
CA LEU A 154 -1.45 -4.69 -8.76
C LEU A 154 -1.53 -6.21 -8.91
N GLU A 155 -2.33 -6.88 -8.09
CA GLU A 155 -2.54 -8.34 -8.18
C GLU A 155 -3.09 -8.74 -9.55
N GLU A 156 -4.07 -8.00 -10.08
CA GLU A 156 -4.62 -8.22 -11.42
C GLU A 156 -3.55 -8.11 -12.51
N GLU A 157 -2.70 -7.07 -12.45
CA GLU A 157 -1.65 -6.82 -13.44
C GLU A 157 -0.49 -7.82 -13.35
N LEU A 158 -0.09 -8.23 -12.14
CA LEU A 158 0.87 -9.32 -11.93
C LEU A 158 0.37 -10.61 -12.58
N ARG A 159 -0.91 -10.94 -12.36
CA ARG A 159 -1.56 -12.13 -12.94
C ARG A 159 -1.60 -12.05 -14.47
N LYS A 160 -1.98 -10.92 -15.06
CA LYS A 160 -1.99 -10.72 -16.53
C LYS A 160 -0.60 -10.92 -17.14
N LYS A 161 0.46 -10.52 -16.42
CA LYS A 161 1.85 -10.66 -16.84
C LYS A 161 2.48 -11.99 -16.44
N ASN A 162 1.71 -12.93 -15.88
CA ASN A 162 2.18 -14.23 -15.38
C ASN A 162 3.31 -14.13 -14.34
N MET A 163 3.37 -13.04 -13.57
CA MET A 163 4.33 -12.87 -12.48
C MET A 163 3.75 -13.37 -11.17
N LYS A 164 4.41 -14.35 -10.54
CA LYS A 164 4.00 -14.93 -9.25
C LYS A 164 4.80 -14.30 -8.11
N ILE A 165 4.50 -13.04 -7.80
CA ILE A 165 5.15 -12.30 -6.71
C ILE A 165 4.16 -12.23 -5.54
N PRO A 166 4.51 -12.70 -4.33
CA PRO A 166 3.60 -12.62 -3.19
C PRO A 166 3.45 -11.17 -2.71
N ILE A 167 2.21 -10.79 -2.37
CA ILE A 167 1.92 -9.58 -1.61
C ILE A 167 1.76 -10.00 -0.15
N MET A 168 2.37 -9.26 0.76
CA MET A 168 2.44 -9.59 2.18
C MET A 168 2.40 -8.34 3.05
N THR A 169 1.99 -8.48 4.29
CA THR A 169 2.04 -7.43 5.31
C THR A 169 3.48 -7.15 5.77
N MET A 170 3.68 -6.03 6.47
CA MET A 170 4.99 -5.75 7.10
C MET A 170 5.40 -6.84 8.11
N GLN A 171 4.44 -7.41 8.83
CA GLN A 171 4.65 -8.48 9.81
C GLN A 171 5.10 -9.78 9.12
N GLU A 172 4.46 -10.15 8.02
CA GLU A 172 4.85 -11.33 7.23
C GLU A 172 6.22 -11.13 6.57
N ALA A 173 6.50 -9.93 6.04
CA ALA A 173 7.82 -9.59 5.52
C ALA A 173 8.90 -9.67 6.61
N LEU A 174 8.60 -9.20 7.82
CA LEU A 174 9.50 -9.31 8.96
C LEU A 174 9.75 -10.76 9.34
N GLN A 175 8.72 -11.62 9.33
CA GLN A 175 8.85 -13.04 9.60
C GLN A 175 9.65 -13.77 8.52
N LEU A 176 9.40 -13.46 7.25
CA LEU A 176 10.16 -13.96 6.11
C LEU A 176 11.65 -13.66 6.26
N LEU A 177 11.98 -12.42 6.65
CA LEU A 177 13.36 -12.01 6.83
C LEU A 177 13.99 -12.48 8.15
N LYS A 178 13.22 -12.93 9.15
CA LYS A 178 13.78 -13.51 10.38
C LYS A 178 14.25 -14.95 10.16
N ASN A 179 13.57 -15.67 9.26
CA ASN A 179 13.95 -17.00 8.81
C ASN A 179 15.15 -16.94 7.83
#